data_AF-A0A2V5LHT2-F1
#
_entry.id   AF-A0A2V5LHT2-F1
#
_cell.length_a   1.000
_cell.length_b   1.000
_cell.length_c   1.000
_cell.angle_alpha   90.00
_cell.angle_beta   90.00
_cell.angle_gamma   90.00
#
_symmetry.space_group_name_H-M   'P 1'
#
loop_
_entity.id
_entity.type
_entity.pdbx_description
1 polymer ?
#
loop_
_entity_poly.entity_id
_entity_poly.type
_entity_poly.pdbx_seq_one_letter_code
_entity_poly.pdbx_strand_id
1 'polypeptide(L)' 'MGEAGSTPVQQAAYTLSNGFAYAEMFAGRGIPIDQFGPRLSFFLDCGLDAEYIALAR' A
#
# COMPACT_ATOMS: atom_id res chain seq x y z
N MET A 1 -0.78 -4.45 -9.56
CA MET A 1 -1.33 -3.18 -10.10
C MET A 1 -0.39 -2.65 -11.17
N GLY A 2 0.93 -2.65 -10.92
CA GLY A 2 1.94 -2.36 -11.94
C GLY A 2 1.79 -3.25 -13.19
N GLU A 3 1.60 -4.55 -13.00
CA GLU A 3 1.35 -5.51 -14.10
C GLU A 3 0.05 -5.26 -14.91
N ALA A 4 -0.86 -4.42 -14.42
CA ALA A 4 -2.09 -4.03 -15.12
C ALA A 4 -1.97 -2.67 -15.85
N GLY A 5 -0.78 -2.08 -15.89
CA GLY A 5 -0.49 -0.81 -16.57
C GLY A 5 -0.61 0.44 -15.71
N SER A 6 -0.66 0.33 -14.37
CA SER A 6 -0.64 1.51 -13.50
C SER A 6 0.76 2.12 -13.43
N THR A 7 0.85 3.46 -13.46
CA THR A 7 2.09 4.18 -13.13
C THR A 7 2.55 3.87 -11.70
N PRO A 8 3.84 4.08 -11.35
CA PRO A 8 4.35 3.77 -10.01
C PRO A 8 3.64 4.56 -8.91
N VAL A 9 3.33 5.84 -9.17
CA VAL A 9 2.55 6.69 -8.25
C VAL A 9 1.14 6.15 -8.05
N GLN A 10 0.47 5.73 -9.12
CA GLN A 10 -0.85 5.11 -9.03
C GLN A 10 -0.80 3.82 -8.22
N GLN A 11 0.18 2.95 -8.47
CA GLN A 11 0.34 1.72 -7.69
C GLN A 11 0.50 2.02 -6.20
N ALA A 12 1.37 2.96 -5.84
CA ALA A 12 1.58 3.35 -4.44
C ALA A 12 0.30 3.90 -3.82
N ALA A 13 -0.37 4.84 -4.50
CA ALA A 13 -1.60 5.45 -4.02
C ALA A 13 -2.71 4.42 -3.80
N TYR A 14 -2.94 3.53 -4.76
CA TYR A 14 -3.97 2.50 -4.64
C TYR A 14 -3.65 1.46 -3.57
N THR A 15 -2.38 1.06 -3.46
CA THR A 15 -1.92 0.11 -2.43
C THR A 15 -2.15 0.68 -1.02
N LEU A 16 -1.78 1.94 -0.80
CA LEU A 16 -2.00 2.62 0.47
C LEU A 16 -3.49 2.84 0.75
N SER A 17 -4.28 3.25 -0.26
CA SER A 17 -5.73 3.39 -0.12
C SER A 17 -6.40 2.09 0.33
N ASN A 18 -5.99 0.95 -0.22
CA ASN A 18 -6.49 -0.35 0.21
C ASN A 18 -6.05 -0.68 1.65
N GLY A 19 -4.81 -0.35 2.01
CA GLY A 19 -4.31 -0.50 3.38
C GLY A 19 -5.14 0.26 4.40
N PHE A 20 -5.48 1.52 4.12
CA PHE A 20 -6.34 2.33 4.98
C PHE A 20 -7.76 1.78 5.08
N ALA A 21 -8.36 1.34 3.98
CA ALA A 21 -9.69 0.73 4.00
C ALA A 21 -9.73 -0.53 4.90
N TYR A 22 -8.69 -1.37 4.87
CA TYR A 22 -8.60 -2.51 5.78
C TYR A 22 -8.40 -2.08 7.24
N ALA A 23 -7.57 -1.06 7.50
CA ALA A 23 -7.37 -0.54 8.84
C ALA A 23 -8.66 0.03 9.43
N GLU A 24 -9.44 0.79 8.66
CA GLU A 24 -10.75 1.30 9.04
C GLU A 24 -11.75 0.18 9.32
N MET A 25 -11.75 -0.88 8.51
CA MET A 25 -12.60 -2.05 8.73
C MET A 25 -12.29 -2.74 10.07
N PHE A 26 -11.02 -2.88 10.44
CA PHE A 26 -10.63 -3.47 11.73
C PHE A 26 -10.91 -2.54 12.91
N ALA A 27 -10.64 -1.25 12.75
CA ALA A 27 -10.96 -0.24 13.76
C ALA A 27 -12.47 -0.17 14.03
N GLY A 28 -13.31 -0.24 12.99
CA GLY A 28 -14.77 -0.30 13.11
C GLY A 28 -15.30 -1.56 13.83
N ARG A 29 -14.47 -2.61 13.94
CA ARG A 29 -14.74 -3.81 14.74
C ARG A 29 -14.16 -3.76 16.16
N GLY A 30 -13.60 -2.61 16.56
CA GLY A 30 -13.01 -2.40 17.88
C GLY A 30 -11.62 -3.05 18.05
N ILE A 31 -10.95 -3.46 16.98
CA ILE A 31 -9.60 -4.02 17.05
C ILE A 31 -8.60 -2.85 17.06
N PRO A 32 -7.77 -2.69 18.10
CA PRO A 32 -6.78 -1.63 18.16
C PRO A 32 -5.75 -1.74 17.04
N ILE A 33 -5.37 -0.61 16.44
CA ILE A 33 -4.37 -0.55 15.37
C ILE A 33 -3.05 -1.22 15.75
N ASP A 34 -2.62 -1.08 17.01
CA ASP A 34 -1.36 -1.63 17.50
C ASP A 34 -1.31 -3.17 17.48
N GLN A 35 -2.46 -3.85 17.46
CA GLN A 35 -2.49 -5.31 17.38
C GLN A 35 -2.20 -5.86 15.99
N PHE A 36 -2.51 -5.11 14.93
CA PHE A 36 -2.42 -5.60 13.55
C PHE A 36 -1.52 -4.76 12.64
N GLY A 37 -1.38 -3.45 12.91
CA GLY A 37 -0.57 -2.52 12.14
C GLY A 37 0.87 -3.00 11.93
N PRO A 38 1.59 -3.46 12.98
CA PRO A 38 2.95 -4.00 12.84
C PRO A 38 3.04 -5.28 11.98
N ARG A 39 1.91 -5.93 11.70
CA ARG A 39 1.82 -7.15 10.90
C ARG A 39 1.29 -6.90 9.49
N LEU A 40 0.94 -5.65 9.16
CA LEU A 40 0.46 -5.28 7.83
C LEU A 40 1.67 -5.22 6.89
N SER A 41 1.66 -6.05 5.86
CA SER A 41 2.67 -6.05 4.80
C SER A 41 2.06 -5.61 3.48
N PHE A 42 2.89 -4.97 2.65
CA PHE A 42 2.52 -4.51 1.31
C PHE A 42 3.41 -5.19 0.28
N PHE A 43 2.82 -5.46 -0.88
CA PHE A 43 3.54 -5.91 -2.05
C PHE A 43 3.50 -4.82 -3.10
N LEU A 44 4.69 -4.37 -3.52
CA LEU A 44 4.88 -3.31 -4.51
C LEU A 44 5.78 -3.86 -5.61
N ASP A 45 5.40 -3.63 -6.86
CA ASP A 45 6.29 -3.84 -8.01
C ASP A 45 7.47 -2.86 -7.97
N CYS A 46 8.60 -3.28 -8.54
CA CYS A 46 9.82 -2.48 -8.65
C CYS A 46 10.27 -2.49 -10.12
N GLY A 47 10.43 -1.30 -10.71
CA GLY A 47 10.81 -1.11 -12.10
C GLY A 47 12.00 -0.15 -12.26
N LEU A 48 12.47 -0.03 -13.50
CA LEU A 48 13.65 0.80 -13.85
C LEU A 48 13.29 2.26 -14.16
N ASP A 49 12.00 2.59 -14.28
CA ASP A 49 11.57 3.98 -14.50
C ASP A 49 11.97 4.87 -13.33
N ALA A 50 12.35 6.12 -13.64
CA ALA A 50 12.80 7.10 -12.66
C ALA A 50 11.78 7.32 -11.52
N GLU A 51 10.49 7.14 -11.82
CA GLU A 51 9.41 7.22 -10.84
C GLU A 51 9.48 6.11 -9.76
N TYR A 52 9.88 4.89 -10.12
CA TYR A 52 10.10 3.81 -9.14
C TYR A 52 11.30 4.13 -8.23
N ILE A 53 12.38 4.69 -8.81
CA ILE A 53 13.57 5.09 -8.05
C ILE A 53 13.23 6.21 -7.06
N ALA A 54 12.37 7.15 -7.45
CA ALA A 54 11.94 8.25 -6.58
C ALA A 54 11.05 7.76 -5.42
N LEU A 55 10.23 6.73 -5.62
CA LEU A 55 9.35 6.16 -4.59
C LEU A 55 10.06 5.17 -3.65
N ALA A 56 11.18 4.58 -4.07
CA ALA A 56 11.92 3.58 -3.29
C ALA A 56 12.95 4.19 -2.32
N ARG A 57 13.18 5.52 -2.36
CA ARG A 57 14.19 6.24 -1.57
C ARG A 57 13.54 7.07 -0.47
#